data_AF-A0A4Q3EJI6-F1
#
_entry.id   AF-A0A4Q3EJI6-F1
#
_cell.length_a   1.000
_cell.length_b   1.000
_cell.length_c   1.000
_cell.angle_alpha   90.00
_cell.angle_beta   90.00
_cell.angle_gamma   90.00
#
_symmetry.space_group_name_H-M   'P 1'
#
loop_
_entity.id
_entity.type
_entity.pdbx_description
1 polymer ?
#
loop_
_entity_poly.entity_id
_entity_poly.type
_entity_poly.pdbx_seq_one_letter_code
_entity_poly.pdbx_strand_id
1 'polypeptide(L)'
;FNDLVSNEYTYTDKIKAKIKLLSEQFAERKFKEYLDTDKVFIKASFTLPKSISPVQSSKDITKSLYEKEANMNGFEERVINEIGNMQNIAFWTRNMDRRGFKINGFINHYPDFIIQTKSGKTLILETKGDHLDAEQKIRLGSLWANKAGNNYRYFMVYERRTVDGAYKLDEFLNLIREI
;
A
#
# COMPACT_ATOMS: atom_id res chain seq x y z
N PHE A 1 21.86 37.84 -11.58
CA PHE A 1 22.82 36.99 -12.31
C PHE A 1 23.74 36.22 -11.37
N ASN A 2 24.48 36.87 -10.46
CA ASN A 2 25.36 36.17 -9.51
C ASN A 2 24.65 35.13 -8.63
N ASP A 3 23.45 35.42 -8.13
CA ASP A 3 22.68 34.48 -7.30
C ASP A 3 22.24 33.21 -8.07
N LEU A 4 21.99 33.34 -9.37
CA LEU A 4 21.59 32.21 -10.22
C LEU A 4 22.78 31.31 -10.54
N VAL A 5 23.97 31.89 -10.67
CA VAL A 5 25.25 31.18 -10.89
C VAL A 5 25.72 30.47 -9.61
N SER A 6 25.54 31.07 -8.44
CA SER A 6 25.93 30.45 -7.16
C SER A 6 24.95 29.37 -6.66
N ASN A 7 23.73 29.32 -7.20
CA ASN A 7 22.66 28.42 -6.74
C ASN A 7 22.00 27.62 -7.88
N GLU A 8 22.63 27.51 -9.05
CA GLU A 8 22.07 26.95 -10.29
C GLU A 8 21.44 25.56 -10.10
N TYR A 9 22.12 24.69 -9.34
CA TYR A 9 21.63 23.35 -9.00
C TYR A 9 20.32 23.40 -8.19
N THR A 10 20.20 24.33 -7.23
CA THR A 10 18.99 24.46 -6.40
C THR A 10 17.79 25.01 -7.17
N TYR A 11 18.02 25.89 -8.15
CA TYR A 11 16.96 26.40 -9.01
C TYR A 11 16.47 25.34 -9.99
N THR A 12 17.40 24.60 -10.60
CA THR A 12 17.07 23.47 -11.50
C THR A 12 16.24 22.41 -10.78
N ASP A 13 16.62 22.05 -9.55
CA ASP A 13 15.89 21.06 -8.75
C ASP A 13 14.49 21.55 -8.36
N LYS A 14 14.35 22.84 -7.99
CA LYS A 14 13.04 23.44 -7.72
C LYS A 14 12.13 23.42 -8.94
N ILE A 15 12.65 23.73 -10.12
CA ILE A 15 11.89 23.68 -11.38
C ILE A 15 11.48 22.24 -11.70
N LYS A 16 12.41 21.29 -11.63
CA LYS A 16 12.12 19.85 -11.85
C LYS A 16 11.06 19.35 -10.87
N ALA A 17 11.18 19.70 -9.59
CA ALA A 17 10.20 19.34 -8.57
C ALA A 17 8.83 19.94 -8.88
N LYS A 18 8.77 21.20 -9.33
CA LYS A 18 7.51 21.84 -9.72
C LYS A 18 6.88 21.19 -10.95
N ILE A 19 7.66 20.87 -11.98
CA ILE A 19 7.18 20.16 -13.18
C ILE A 19 6.63 18.78 -12.80
N LYS A 20 7.38 18.03 -11.97
CA LYS A 20 6.95 16.73 -11.48
C LYS A 20 5.63 16.82 -10.71
N LEU A 21 5.52 17.76 -9.77
CA LEU A 21 4.30 17.99 -9.01
C LEU A 21 3.10 18.30 -9.92
N LEU A 22 3.26 19.20 -10.91
CA LEU A 22 2.20 19.53 -11.85
C LEU A 22 1.80 18.33 -12.73
N SER A 23 2.78 17.54 -13.17
CA SER A 23 2.55 16.32 -13.95
C SER A 23 1.79 15.26 -13.14
N GLU A 24 2.16 15.05 -11.87
CA GLU A 24 1.49 14.10 -10.97
C GLU A 24 0.05 14.53 -10.68
N GLN A 25 -0.17 15.82 -10.40
CA GLN A 25 -1.52 16.38 -10.19
C GLN A 25 -2.39 16.22 -11.44
N PHE A 26 -1.83 16.48 -12.62
CA PHE A 26 -2.54 16.28 -13.88
C PHE A 26 -2.88 14.81 -14.12
N ALA A 27 -1.92 13.91 -13.89
CA ALA A 27 -2.11 12.46 -14.05
C ALA A 27 -3.18 11.92 -13.10
N GLU A 28 -3.17 12.32 -11.83
CA GLU A 28 -4.19 11.94 -10.86
C GLU A 28 -5.59 12.40 -11.29
N ARG A 29 -5.72 13.66 -11.71
CA ARG A 29 -7.01 14.19 -12.19
C ARG A 29 -7.52 13.43 -13.42
N LYS A 30 -6.66 13.20 -14.42
CA LYS A 30 -7.05 12.46 -15.64
C LYS A 30 -7.39 11.01 -15.34
N PHE A 31 -6.68 10.37 -14.41
CA PHE A 31 -6.99 9.02 -13.98
C PHE A 31 -8.41 8.94 -13.39
N LYS A 32 -8.78 9.89 -12.52
CA LYS A 32 -10.14 9.97 -11.96
C LYS A 32 -11.19 10.17 -13.06
N GLU A 33 -10.99 11.13 -13.96
CA GLU A 33 -11.88 11.34 -15.11
C GLU A 33 -12.05 10.05 -15.94
N TYR A 34 -10.97 9.30 -16.17
CA TYR A 34 -11.02 8.06 -16.93
C TYR A 34 -11.71 6.93 -16.18
N LEU A 35 -11.60 6.90 -14.85
CA LEU A 35 -12.28 5.94 -13.99
C LEU A 35 -13.78 6.22 -13.86
N ASP A 36 -14.17 7.49 -13.92
CA ASP A 36 -15.57 7.94 -13.87
C ASP A 36 -16.28 7.81 -15.23
N THR A 37 -15.51 7.87 -16.32
CA THR A 37 -16.01 7.67 -17.69
C THR A 37 -15.81 6.24 -18.21
N ASP A 38 -15.46 5.31 -17.33
CA ASP A 38 -15.20 3.88 -17.61
C ASP A 38 -14.16 3.62 -18.73
N LYS A 39 -13.32 4.61 -19.04
CA LYS A 39 -12.14 4.44 -19.92
C LYS A 39 -11.06 3.61 -19.24
N VAL A 40 -11.03 3.64 -17.90
CA VAL A 40 -10.21 2.79 -17.05
C VAL A 40 -11.15 2.05 -16.10
N PHE A 41 -10.95 0.73 -15.98
CA PHE A 41 -11.78 -0.13 -15.13
C PHE A 41 -10.90 -1.18 -14.43
N ILE A 42 -11.46 -1.80 -13.39
CA ILE A 42 -10.78 -2.85 -12.63
C ILE A 42 -10.80 -4.16 -13.42
N LYS A 43 -9.67 -4.86 -13.42
CA LYS A 43 -9.54 -6.21 -13.97
C LYS A 43 -8.77 -7.08 -12.98
N ALA A 44 -9.28 -8.29 -12.72
CA ALA A 44 -8.52 -9.30 -11.99
C ALA A 44 -7.27 -9.68 -12.78
N SER A 45 -6.09 -9.40 -12.23
CA SER A 45 -4.83 -9.50 -12.97
C SER A 45 -3.66 -10.09 -12.18
N PHE A 46 -3.90 -10.56 -10.95
CA PHE A 46 -2.86 -11.08 -10.08
C PHE A 46 -3.29 -12.38 -9.44
N THR A 47 -2.37 -13.34 -9.41
CA THR A 47 -2.54 -14.64 -8.76
C THR A 47 -1.34 -14.84 -7.83
N LEU A 48 -1.61 -15.26 -6.60
CA LEU A 48 -0.56 -15.60 -5.65
C LEU A 48 0.29 -16.74 -6.22
N PRO A 49 1.63 -16.63 -6.20
CA PRO A 49 2.48 -17.71 -6.70
C PRO A 49 2.33 -18.97 -5.84
N LYS A 50 2.60 -20.14 -6.43
CA LYS A 50 2.54 -21.42 -5.70
C LYS A 50 3.64 -21.55 -4.65
N SER A 51 4.77 -20.88 -4.86
CA SER A 51 5.90 -20.83 -3.95
C SER A 51 6.66 -19.52 -4.13
N ILE A 52 7.41 -19.14 -3.09
CA ILE A 52 8.31 -17.99 -3.10
C ILE A 52 9.72 -18.41 -2.68
N SER A 53 10.71 -17.61 -3.04
CA SER A 53 12.11 -17.79 -2.63
C SER A 53 12.67 -16.44 -2.22
N PRO A 54 12.36 -15.97 -1.00
CA PRO A 54 12.87 -14.69 -0.52
C PRO A 54 14.39 -14.76 -0.31
N VAL A 55 15.08 -13.64 -0.58
CA VAL A 55 16.54 -13.52 -0.37
C VAL A 55 16.87 -13.53 1.13
N GLN A 56 16.03 -12.87 1.94
CA GLN A 56 16.07 -12.90 3.39
C GLN A 56 14.69 -13.29 3.89
N SER A 57 14.65 -14.31 4.75
CA SER A 57 13.41 -14.80 5.34
C SER A 57 13.07 -14.03 6.62
N SER A 58 11.78 -13.88 6.90
CA SER A 58 11.29 -13.41 8.20
C SER A 58 11.44 -14.47 9.28
N LYS A 59 11.14 -14.09 10.51
CA LYS A 59 10.83 -15.03 11.60
C LYS A 59 9.53 -15.77 11.28
N ASP A 60 9.36 -16.93 11.92
CA ASP A 60 8.12 -17.70 11.84
C ASP A 60 7.00 -16.96 12.59
N ILE A 61 6.00 -16.52 11.84
CA ILE A 61 4.77 -15.94 12.38
C ILE A 61 3.62 -16.82 11.90
N THR A 62 2.72 -17.14 12.81
CA THR A 62 1.56 -18.00 12.52
C THR A 62 0.71 -17.47 11.37
N LYS A 63 0.07 -18.40 10.65
CA LYS A 63 -0.81 -18.14 9.49
C LYS A 63 -0.14 -17.42 8.31
N SER A 64 1.19 -17.51 8.17
CA SER A 64 1.84 -17.18 6.90
C SER A 64 1.33 -18.11 5.80
N LEU A 65 1.17 -17.59 4.59
CA LEU A 65 0.77 -18.39 3.43
C LEU A 65 1.89 -19.30 2.98
N TYR A 66 3.12 -18.79 2.98
CA TYR A 66 4.32 -19.53 2.60
C TYR A 66 5.09 -19.98 3.83
N GLU A 67 5.83 -21.08 3.69
CA GLU A 67 6.69 -21.63 4.75
C GLU A 67 7.71 -20.60 5.25
N LYS A 68 8.22 -19.76 4.35
CA LYS A 68 9.13 -18.66 4.67
C LYS A 68 8.73 -17.41 3.91
N GLU A 69 8.20 -16.43 4.64
CA GLU A 69 7.88 -15.11 4.13
C GLU A 69 9.15 -14.25 4.00
N ALA A 70 9.07 -13.16 3.22
CA ALA A 70 10.18 -12.22 3.09
C ALA A 70 10.39 -11.40 4.37
N ASN A 71 11.64 -10.99 4.62
CA ASN A 71 12.03 -10.17 5.76
C ASN A 71 11.17 -8.88 5.88
N MET A 72 10.95 -8.45 7.12
CA MET A 72 10.12 -7.31 7.52
C MET A 72 10.87 -6.45 8.53
N ASN A 73 10.51 -5.17 8.61
CA ASN A 73 11.01 -4.30 9.68
C ASN A 73 10.24 -4.54 11.00
N GLY A 74 10.73 -4.01 12.13
CA GLY A 74 10.12 -4.26 13.43
C GLY A 74 8.67 -3.78 13.59
N PHE A 75 8.26 -2.73 12.89
CA PHE A 75 6.86 -2.27 12.91
C PHE A 75 5.97 -3.23 12.12
N GLU A 76 6.39 -3.60 10.91
CA GLU A 76 5.74 -4.60 10.06
C GLU A 76 5.56 -5.95 10.78
N GLU A 77 6.63 -6.44 11.43
CA GLU A 77 6.58 -7.68 12.21
C GLU A 77 5.53 -7.60 13.32
N ARG A 78 5.46 -6.48 14.05
CA ARG A 78 4.48 -6.27 15.11
C ARG A 78 3.05 -6.29 14.56
N VAL A 79 2.79 -5.59 13.46
CA VAL A 79 1.45 -5.52 12.85
C VAL A 79 1.00 -6.93 12.43
N ILE A 80 1.85 -7.67 11.74
CA ILE A 80 1.50 -9.00 11.24
C ILE A 80 1.44 -10.05 12.35
N ASN A 81 2.23 -9.92 13.42
CA ASN A 81 2.10 -10.81 14.57
C ASN A 81 0.72 -10.66 15.24
N GLU A 82 0.21 -9.44 15.38
CA GLU A 82 -1.16 -9.23 15.90
C GLU A 82 -2.21 -9.85 14.97
N ILE A 83 -2.11 -9.62 13.65
CA ILE A 83 -3.03 -10.18 12.64
C ILE A 83 -2.97 -11.71 12.62
N GLY A 84 -1.78 -12.29 12.63
CA GLY A 84 -1.56 -13.74 12.60
C GLY A 84 -2.23 -14.44 13.78
N ASN A 85 -2.32 -13.78 14.94
CA ASN A 85 -2.97 -14.33 16.12
C ASN A 85 -4.51 -14.23 16.11
N MET A 86 -5.12 -13.49 15.18
CA MET A 86 -6.57 -13.30 15.13
C MET A 86 -7.32 -14.50 14.55
N GLN A 87 -8.42 -14.92 15.19
CA GLN A 87 -9.15 -16.13 14.80
C GLN A 87 -9.89 -16.03 13.46
N ASN A 88 -10.28 -14.82 13.05
CA ASN A 88 -10.99 -14.55 11.79
C ASN A 88 -10.04 -14.51 10.57
N ILE A 89 -8.73 -14.54 10.77
CA ILE A 89 -7.74 -14.58 9.68
C ILE A 89 -7.50 -16.01 9.22
N ALA A 90 -7.52 -16.23 7.90
CA ALA A 90 -7.18 -17.49 7.27
C ALA A 90 -5.66 -17.57 7.03
N PHE A 91 -5.11 -16.59 6.33
CA PHE A 91 -3.68 -16.45 6.12
C PHE A 91 -3.29 -14.99 5.81
N TRP A 92 -2.01 -14.70 5.89
CA TRP A 92 -1.40 -13.46 5.39
C TRP A 92 -0.16 -13.80 4.56
N THR A 93 0.25 -12.89 3.68
CA THR A 93 1.52 -13.01 2.97
C THR A 93 2.16 -11.64 2.74
N ARG A 94 3.50 -11.59 2.77
CA ARG A 94 4.26 -10.39 2.43
C ARG A 94 4.21 -10.20 0.92
N ASN A 95 3.78 -9.03 0.50
CA ASN A 95 3.80 -8.69 -0.91
C ASN A 95 5.21 -8.28 -1.32
N MET A 96 5.77 -8.96 -2.32
CA MET A 96 7.13 -8.66 -2.77
C MET A 96 7.18 -7.33 -3.52
N ASP A 97 8.07 -6.42 -3.10
CA ASP A 97 8.27 -5.16 -3.81
C ASP A 97 8.61 -5.41 -5.28
N ARG A 98 7.98 -4.64 -6.17
CA ARG A 98 8.07 -4.66 -7.64
C ARG A 98 7.71 -5.98 -8.35
N ARG A 99 7.59 -7.10 -7.64
CA ARG A 99 7.28 -8.44 -8.21
C ARG A 99 5.92 -8.99 -7.80
N GLY A 100 5.31 -8.41 -6.77
CA GLY A 100 4.03 -8.85 -6.24
C GLY A 100 2.83 -8.10 -6.82
N PHE A 101 1.73 -8.14 -6.07
CA PHE A 101 0.51 -7.41 -6.37
C PHE A 101 0.80 -5.91 -6.42
N LYS A 102 0.17 -5.24 -7.39
CA LYS A 102 0.24 -3.78 -7.50
C LYS A 102 -1.12 -3.19 -7.79
N ILE A 103 -1.41 -2.09 -7.12
CA ILE A 103 -2.50 -1.20 -7.50
C ILE A 103 -1.93 -0.24 -8.56
N ASN A 104 -2.44 -0.37 -9.78
CA ASN A 104 -2.03 0.44 -10.92
C ASN A 104 -2.99 1.63 -11.08
N GLY A 105 -2.46 2.84 -11.08
CA GLY A 105 -3.21 4.05 -11.41
C GLY A 105 -2.27 5.18 -11.83
N PHE A 106 -2.53 6.39 -11.34
CA PHE A 106 -1.65 7.55 -11.60
C PHE A 106 -0.25 7.41 -10.97
N ILE A 107 -0.09 6.45 -10.05
CA ILE A 107 1.19 5.90 -9.59
C ILE A 107 1.09 4.36 -9.55
N ASN A 108 2.23 3.67 -9.47
CA ASN A 108 2.25 2.25 -9.12
C ASN A 108 2.44 2.12 -7.61
N HIS A 109 1.49 1.47 -6.95
CA HIS A 109 1.57 1.21 -5.52
C HIS A 109 1.66 -0.30 -5.28
N TYR A 110 2.72 -0.73 -4.59
CA TYR A 110 2.92 -2.08 -4.09
C TYR A 110 2.65 -2.05 -2.58
N PRO A 111 1.48 -2.49 -2.12
CA PRO A 111 1.15 -2.55 -0.71
C PRO A 111 2.01 -3.58 -0.01
N ASP A 112 2.26 -3.41 1.28
CA ASP A 112 3.10 -4.30 2.09
C ASP A 112 2.57 -5.74 2.23
N PHE A 113 1.27 -5.92 2.46
CA PHE A 113 0.69 -7.21 2.80
C PHE A 113 -0.62 -7.50 2.07
N ILE A 114 -0.86 -8.79 1.85
CA ILE A 114 -2.15 -9.33 1.41
C ILE A 114 -2.64 -10.27 2.51
N ILE A 115 -3.84 -10.04 3.01
CA ILE A 115 -4.44 -10.79 4.12
C ILE A 115 -5.76 -11.38 3.64
N GLN A 116 -5.97 -12.66 3.90
CA GLN A 116 -7.23 -13.33 3.61
C GLN A 116 -7.94 -13.66 4.92
N THR A 117 -9.18 -13.18 5.03
CA THR A 117 -10.07 -13.52 6.14
C THR A 117 -10.81 -14.82 5.86
N LYS A 118 -11.28 -15.49 6.91
CA LYS A 118 -12.13 -16.68 6.83
C LYS A 118 -13.52 -16.38 6.27
N SER A 119 -13.98 -15.13 6.37
CA SER A 119 -15.23 -14.65 5.77
C SER A 119 -15.15 -14.43 4.26
N GLY A 120 -13.96 -14.61 3.66
CA GLY A 120 -13.74 -14.50 2.22
C GLY A 120 -13.31 -13.10 1.76
N LYS A 121 -13.11 -12.14 2.67
CA LYS A 121 -12.57 -10.81 2.35
C LYS A 121 -11.05 -10.85 2.17
N THR A 122 -10.57 -10.17 1.13
CA THR A 122 -9.15 -9.91 0.89
C THR A 122 -8.82 -8.49 1.31
N LEU A 123 -7.89 -8.35 2.25
CA LEU A 123 -7.43 -7.07 2.77
C LEU A 123 -6.04 -6.77 2.23
N ILE A 124 -5.89 -5.57 1.70
CA ILE A 124 -4.63 -5.03 1.22
C ILE A 124 -4.15 -4.03 2.25
N LEU A 125 -2.95 -4.24 2.79
CA LEU A 125 -2.42 -3.45 3.89
C LEU A 125 -1.09 -2.82 3.49
N GLU A 126 -0.97 -1.52 3.68
CA GLU A 126 0.28 -0.76 3.68
C GLU A 126 0.57 -0.28 5.11
N THR A 127 1.79 -0.51 5.57
CA THR A 127 2.28 0.01 6.86
C THR A 127 3.19 1.21 6.62
N LYS A 128 3.14 2.19 7.52
CA LYS A 128 3.87 3.43 7.34
C LYS A 128 4.45 3.96 8.66
N GLY A 129 5.72 4.34 8.62
CA GLY A 129 6.34 5.09 9.71
C GLY A 129 5.80 6.53 9.76
N ASP A 130 5.62 7.06 10.97
CA ASP A 130 4.93 8.34 11.21
C ASP A 130 5.53 9.55 10.46
N HIS A 131 6.84 9.54 10.18
CA HIS A 131 7.53 10.64 9.50
C HIS A 131 7.33 10.68 7.97
N LEU A 132 6.64 9.70 7.38
CA LEU A 132 6.54 9.58 5.93
C LEU A 132 5.12 9.89 5.41
N ASP A 133 5.03 10.80 4.44
CA ASP A 133 3.78 11.10 3.77
C ASP A 133 3.40 10.02 2.73
N ALA A 134 2.10 9.80 2.58
CA ALA A 134 1.56 8.73 1.73
C ALA A 134 0.25 9.10 1.02
N GLU A 135 -0.09 10.39 0.92
CA GLU A 135 -1.43 10.82 0.49
C GLU A 135 -1.84 10.28 -0.89
N GLN A 136 -0.93 10.28 -1.88
CA GLN A 136 -1.21 9.73 -3.21
C GLN A 136 -1.54 8.23 -3.14
N LYS A 137 -0.85 7.46 -2.28
CA LYS A 137 -1.11 6.03 -2.07
C LYS A 137 -2.46 5.80 -1.39
N ILE A 138 -2.80 6.62 -0.38
CA ILE A 138 -4.10 6.58 0.30
C ILE A 138 -5.24 6.80 -0.71
N ARG A 139 -5.14 7.86 -1.51
CA ARG A 139 -6.15 8.18 -2.53
C ARG A 139 -6.27 7.07 -3.57
N LEU A 140 -5.16 6.53 -4.07
CA LEU A 140 -5.18 5.44 -5.04
C LEU A 140 -5.77 4.15 -4.45
N GLY A 141 -5.37 3.78 -3.22
CA GLY A 141 -5.86 2.58 -2.55
C GLY A 141 -7.36 2.65 -2.26
N SER A 142 -7.86 3.83 -1.85
CA SER A 142 -9.29 4.07 -1.68
C SER A 142 -10.08 3.93 -2.99
N LEU A 143 -9.60 4.56 -4.07
CA LEU A 143 -10.23 4.42 -5.40
C LEU A 143 -10.26 2.96 -5.86
N TRP A 144 -9.17 2.23 -5.65
CA TRP A 144 -9.09 0.81 -5.98
C TRP A 144 -10.09 -0.01 -5.18
N ALA A 145 -10.15 0.15 -3.85
CA ALA A 145 -11.08 -0.60 -3.01
C ALA A 145 -12.54 -0.34 -3.38
N ASN A 146 -12.90 0.92 -3.67
CA ASN A 146 -14.24 1.31 -4.09
C ASN A 146 -14.66 0.63 -5.41
N LYS A 147 -13.73 0.46 -6.35
CA LYS A 147 -14.01 -0.16 -7.66
C LYS A 147 -13.80 -1.68 -7.69
N ALA A 148 -12.99 -2.24 -6.80
CA ALA A 148 -12.71 -3.68 -6.71
C ALA A 148 -13.91 -4.48 -6.17
N GLY A 149 -14.84 -3.81 -5.48
CA GLY A 149 -16.06 -4.40 -4.98
C GLY A 149 -15.95 -4.89 -3.53
N ASN A 150 -17.08 -5.37 -3.00
CA ASN A 150 -17.25 -5.54 -1.55
C ASN A 150 -16.34 -6.61 -0.91
N ASN A 151 -15.67 -7.45 -1.69
CA ASN A 151 -14.75 -8.47 -1.13
C ASN A 151 -13.34 -7.94 -0.86
N TYR A 152 -13.05 -6.71 -1.28
CA TYR A 152 -11.73 -6.11 -1.12
C TYR A 152 -11.79 -4.94 -0.15
N ARG A 153 -10.74 -4.81 0.67
CA ARG A 153 -10.49 -3.63 1.51
C ARG A 153 -9.05 -3.18 1.34
N TYR A 154 -8.82 -1.89 1.52
CA TYR A 154 -7.50 -1.29 1.53
C TYR A 154 -7.30 -0.52 2.84
N PHE A 155 -6.16 -0.72 3.47
CA PHE A 155 -5.78 -0.04 4.71
C PHE A 155 -4.38 0.53 4.60
N MET A 156 -4.25 1.81 4.95
CA MET A 156 -2.98 2.46 5.25
C MET A 156 -2.89 2.60 6.77
N VAL A 157 -1.85 2.06 7.38
CA VAL A 157 -1.70 2.03 8.84
C VAL A 157 -0.42 2.72 9.27
N TYR A 158 -0.58 3.76 10.07
CA TYR A 158 0.50 4.45 10.77
C TYR A 158 0.68 3.91 12.18
N GLU A 159 1.88 4.05 12.75
CA GLU A 159 2.11 3.61 14.13
C GLU A 159 1.28 4.45 15.10
N ARG A 160 1.34 5.78 14.99
CA ARG A 160 0.65 6.71 15.90
C ARG A 160 0.08 7.94 15.22
N ARG A 161 0.53 8.26 14.01
CA ARG A 161 0.10 9.46 13.28
C ARG A 161 -1.33 9.33 12.78
N THR A 162 -2.15 10.36 13.02
CA THR A 162 -3.45 10.51 12.37
C THR A 162 -3.27 11.13 10.99
N VAL A 163 -3.79 10.47 9.96
CA VAL A 163 -3.85 10.98 8.58
C VAL A 163 -5.21 10.63 8.01
N ASP A 164 -5.83 11.57 7.30
CA ASP A 164 -7.11 11.33 6.63
C ASP A 164 -7.01 10.16 5.63
N GLY A 165 -8.00 9.26 5.67
CA GLY A 165 -7.99 8.01 4.89
C GLY A 165 -6.99 6.95 5.33
N ALA A 166 -6.33 7.11 6.49
CA ALA A 166 -5.48 6.10 7.12
C ALA A 166 -5.92 5.85 8.57
N TYR A 167 -5.36 4.81 9.17
CA TYR A 167 -5.68 4.37 10.53
C TYR A 167 -4.44 4.35 11.40
N LYS A 168 -4.62 4.57 12.69
CA LYS A 168 -3.61 4.15 13.66
C LYS A 168 -3.65 2.64 13.85
N LEU A 169 -2.56 2.07 14.34
CA LEU A 169 -2.46 0.63 14.55
C LEU A 169 -3.59 0.07 15.43
N ASP A 170 -3.90 0.72 16.55
CA ASP A 170 -4.96 0.29 17.47
C ASP A 170 -6.35 0.34 16.84
N GLU A 171 -6.69 1.42 16.15
CA GLU A 171 -7.93 1.59 15.41
C GLU A 171 -8.09 0.51 14.33
N PHE A 172 -7.02 0.27 13.56
CA PHE A 172 -6.99 -0.75 12.52
C PHE A 172 -7.17 -2.16 13.09
N LEU A 173 -6.47 -2.50 14.18
CA LEU A 173 -6.57 -3.82 14.82
C LEU A 173 -7.96 -4.09 15.40
N ASN A 174 -8.66 -3.06 15.88
CA ASN A 174 -10.05 -3.20 16.30
C ASN A 174 -10.98 -3.43 15.13
N LEU A 175 -10.80 -2.71 14.02
CA LEU A 175 -11.62 -2.86 12.83
C LEU A 175 -11.49 -4.24 12.18
N ILE A 176 -10.26 -4.74 12.00
CA ILE A 176 -10.02 -6.01 11.31
C ILE A 176 -10.56 -7.22 12.08
N ARG A 177 -10.77 -7.12 13.40
CA ARG A 177 -11.41 -8.19 14.20
C ARG A 177 -12.88 -8.39 13.84
N GLU A 178 -13.53 -7.37 13.30
CA GLU A 178 -14.95 -7.38 12.92
C GLU A 178 -15.21 -7.78 11.46
N ILE A 179 -14.15 -8.07 10.67
CA ILE A 179 -14.22 -8.46 9.25
C ILE A 179 -14.13 -9.98 9.08
#